data_AF-A0A1H7Z023-F1
#
_entry.id   AF-A0A1H7Z023-F1
#
_cell.length_a   1.000
_cell.length_b   1.000
_cell.length_c   1.000
_cell.angle_alpha   90.00
_cell.angle_beta   90.00
_cell.angle_gamma   90.00
#
_symmetry.space_group_name_H-M   'P 1'
#
loop_
_entity.id
_entity.type
_entity.pdbx_description
1 polymer ?
#
loop_
_entity_poly.entity_id
_entity_poly.type
_entity_poly.pdbx_seq_one_letter_code
_entity_poly.pdbx_strand_id
1 'polypeptide(L)'
;MIAAPEARLFAALAQAAEAALGADHAATRAALRAATDPAPEHGAALQAALDALPAATRDGLLATAHRQMREDISAIWGLLPGAALGGGMH
;
A
#
# COMPACT_ATOMS: atom_id res chain seq x y z
N MET A 1 -5.13 -10.74 -12.58
CA MET A 1 -4.05 -9.74 -12.73
C MET A 1 -3.32 -9.66 -11.41
N ILE A 2 -2.00 -9.84 -11.41
CA ILE A 2 -1.17 -9.53 -10.23
C ILE A 2 -1.20 -8.00 -10.11
N ALA A 3 -1.71 -7.46 -8.99
CA ALA A 3 -1.70 -6.01 -8.76
C ALA A 3 -0.27 -5.48 -8.89
N ALA A 4 -0.10 -4.35 -9.61
CA ALA A 4 1.20 -3.72 -9.77
C ALA A 4 1.83 -3.45 -8.39
N PRO A 5 3.15 -3.63 -8.21
CA PRO A 5 3.82 -3.42 -6.91
C PRO A 5 3.53 -2.05 -6.27
N GLU A 6 3.32 -1.02 -7.09
CA GLU A 6 2.93 0.33 -6.64
C GLU A 6 1.55 0.36 -5.98
N ALA A 7 0.57 -0.36 -6.52
CA ALA A 7 -0.79 -0.39 -5.97
C ALA A 7 -0.80 -1.02 -4.57
N ARG A 8 0.07 -2.00 -4.31
CA ARG A 8 0.28 -2.56 -2.97
C ARG A 8 0.87 -1.54 -2.01
N LEU A 9 1.88 -0.79 -2.45
CA LEU A 9 2.47 0.28 -1.64
C LEU A 9 1.42 1.35 -1.29
N PHE A 10 0.62 1.80 -2.27
CA PHE A 10 -0.43 2.78 -2.05
C PHE A 10 -1.51 2.28 -1.09
N ALA A 11 -1.90 1.00 -1.18
CA ALA A 11 -2.84 0.40 -0.25
C ALA A 11 -2.28 0.31 1.18
N ALA A 12 -1.00 -0.03 1.35
CA ALA A 12 -0.34 -0.06 2.65
C ALA A 12 -0.21 1.35 3.26
N LEU A 13 0.07 2.36 2.43
CA LEU A 13 0.08 3.76 2.84
C LEU A 13 -1.31 4.26 3.23
N ALA A 14 -2.36 3.85 2.52
CA ALA A 14 -3.74 4.21 2.86
C ALA A 14 -4.12 3.69 4.25
N GLN A 15 -3.82 2.41 4.53
CA GLN A 15 -4.08 1.81 5.85
C GLN A 15 -3.27 2.49 6.96
N ALA A 16 -1.98 2.76 6.73
CA ALA A 16 -1.15 3.46 7.70
C ALA A 16 -1.65 4.88 7.96
N ALA A 17 -2.02 5.62 6.92
CA ALA A 17 -2.52 6.99 7.01
C ALA A 17 -3.89 7.05 7.69
N GLU A 18 -4.80 6.13 7.39
CA GLU A 18 -6.09 6.04 8.04
C GLU A 18 -5.95 5.81 9.55
N ALA A 19 -5.09 4.88 9.95
CA ALA A 19 -4.84 4.57 11.36
C ALA A 19 -4.21 5.74 12.13
N ALA A 20 -3.31 6.51 11.50
CA ALA A 20 -2.58 7.58 12.17
C ALA A 20 -3.25 8.97 12.07
N LEU A 21 -3.97 9.25 10.99
CA LEU A 21 -4.47 10.58 10.63
C LEU A 21 -6.00 10.63 10.47
N GLY A 22 -6.65 9.48 10.37
CA GLY A 22 -8.08 9.35 10.09
C GLY A 22 -8.43 9.25 8.61
N ALA A 23 -9.62 8.75 8.32
CA ALA A 23 -10.13 8.50 6.96
C ALA A 23 -10.27 9.79 6.12
N ASP A 24 -10.63 10.90 6.75
CA ASP A 24 -10.83 12.20 6.09
C ASP A 24 -9.55 13.05 5.95
N HIS A 25 -8.38 12.51 6.28
CA HIS A 25 -7.14 13.24 6.05
C HIS A 25 -6.78 13.26 4.57
N ALA A 26 -6.20 14.37 4.09
CA ALA A 26 -5.83 14.53 2.67
C ALA A 26 -4.88 13.43 2.18
N ALA A 27 -3.88 13.07 2.99
CA ALA A 27 -2.96 11.97 2.71
C ALA A 27 -3.67 10.61 2.60
N THR A 28 -4.65 10.33 3.46
CA THR A 28 -5.44 9.08 3.43
C THR A 28 -6.25 8.98 2.14
N ARG A 29 -6.96 10.05 1.77
CA ARG A 29 -7.73 10.07 0.52
C ARG A 29 -6.86 9.96 -0.72
N ALA A 30 -5.70 10.63 -0.74
CA ALA A 30 -4.75 10.55 -1.85
C ALA A 30 -4.20 9.13 -2.00
N ALA A 31 -3.87 8.46 -0.89
CA ALA A 31 -3.38 7.08 -0.90
C ALA A 31 -4.44 6.09 -1.40
N LEU A 32 -5.69 6.23 -0.93
CA LEU A 32 -6.82 5.43 -1.42
C LEU A 32 -7.06 5.63 -2.92
N ARG A 33 -6.98 6.87 -3.41
CA ARG A 33 -7.14 7.16 -4.83
C ARG A 33 -6.04 6.49 -5.65
N ALA A 34 -4.78 6.64 -5.26
CA ALA A 34 -3.65 6.02 -5.95
C ALA A 34 -3.71 4.48 -5.92
N ALA A 35 -4.20 3.90 -4.82
CA ALA A 35 -4.40 2.45 -4.72
C ALA A 35 -5.51 1.93 -5.65
N THR A 36 -6.56 2.73 -5.88
CA THR A 36 -7.69 2.37 -6.74
C THR A 36 -7.37 2.60 -8.22
N ASP A 37 -6.65 3.68 -8.50
CA ASP A 37 -6.30 4.16 -9.83
C ASP A 37 -4.83 4.56 -9.83
N PRO A 38 -3.90 3.65 -10.19
CA PRO A 38 -2.46 3.88 -10.10
C PRO A 38 -1.92 4.71 -11.28
N ALA A 39 -2.66 5.73 -11.71
CA ALA A 39 -2.19 6.68 -12.70
C ALA A 39 -1.06 7.56 -12.11
N PRO A 40 -0.06 7.98 -12.92
CA PRO A 40 1.08 8.77 -12.44
C PRO A 40 0.69 10.04 -11.66
N GLU A 41 -0.40 10.70 -12.05
CA GLU A 41 -0.94 11.88 -11.39
C GLU A 41 -1.44 11.60 -9.97
N HIS A 42 -1.96 10.40 -9.71
CA HIS A 42 -2.43 10.00 -8.38
C HIS A 42 -1.26 9.65 -7.47
N GLY A 43 -0.21 9.02 -8.00
CA GLY A 43 1.06 8.85 -7.29
C GLY A 43 1.70 10.19 -6.93
N ALA A 44 1.73 11.15 -7.86
CA ALA A 44 2.25 12.50 -7.61
C ALA A 44 1.44 13.26 -6.54
N ALA A 45 0.11 13.14 -6.57
CA ALA A 45 -0.77 13.75 -5.56
C ALA A 45 -0.54 13.14 -4.17
N LEU A 46 -0.34 11.83 -4.07
CA LEU A 46 0.03 11.16 -2.81
C LEU A 46 1.39 11.66 -2.31
N GLN A 47 2.40 11.74 -3.17
CA GLN A 47 3.72 12.23 -2.79
C GLN A 47 3.64 13.65 -2.22
N ALA A 48 2.92 14.55 -2.90
CA ALA A 48 2.72 15.92 -2.42
C ALA A 48 1.99 15.97 -1.06
N ALA A 49 0.99 15.09 -0.86
CA ALA A 49 0.28 15.00 0.42
C ALA A 49 1.17 14.46 1.56
N LEU A 50 2.10 13.56 1.26
CA LEU A 50 3.08 13.05 2.22
C LEU A 50 4.15 14.10 2.56
N ASP A 51 4.60 14.88 1.58
CA ASP A 51 5.61 15.93 1.79
C ASP A 51 5.08 17.13 2.58
N ALA A 52 3.76 17.33 2.61
CA ALA A 52 3.11 18.32 3.45
C ALA A 52 3.03 17.91 4.94
N LEU A 53 3.31 16.65 5.27
CA LEU A 53 3.28 16.16 6.65
C LEU A 53 4.54 16.56 7.42
N PRO A 54 4.47 16.66 8.76
CA PRO A 54 5.67 16.67 9.59
C PRO A 54 6.54 15.45 9.29
N ALA A 55 7.86 15.63 9.22
CA ALA A 55 8.79 14.57 8.84
C ALA A 55 8.63 13.30 9.70
N ALA A 56 8.48 13.46 11.02
CA ALA A 56 8.26 12.33 11.93
C ALA A 56 6.98 11.53 11.60
N THR A 57 5.91 12.22 11.20
CA THR A 57 4.65 11.59 10.80
C THR A 57 4.82 10.85 9.48
N ARG A 58 5.41 11.52 8.46
CA ARG A 58 5.67 10.90 7.16
C ARG A 58 6.54 9.65 7.29
N ASP A 59 7.63 9.74 8.05
CA ASP A 59 8.56 8.63 8.22
C ASP A 59 7.91 7.48 9.02
N GLY A 60 7.05 7.80 9.99
CA GLY A 60 6.23 6.83 10.71
C GLY A 60 5.25 6.08 9.80
N LEU A 61 4.60 6.79 8.87
CA LEU A 61 3.71 6.19 7.86
C LEU A 61 4.48 5.24 6.94
N LEU A 62 5.63 5.69 6.41
CA LEU A 62 6.48 4.88 5.53
C LEU A 62 6.99 3.61 6.25
N ALA A 63 7.44 3.74 7.49
CA ALA A 63 7.88 2.60 8.29
C ALA A 63 6.74 1.59 8.54
N THR A 64 5.54 2.09 8.82
CA THR A 64 4.35 1.26 9.07
C THR A 64 3.89 0.56 7.79
N ALA A 65 3.82 1.27 6.66
CA ALA A 65 3.49 0.68 5.37
C ALA A 65 4.51 -0.38 4.95
N HIS A 66 5.81 -0.09 5.10
CA HIS A 66 6.87 -1.06 4.81
C HIS A 66 6.79 -2.30 5.71
N ARG A 67 6.49 -2.13 7.00
CA ARG A 67 6.26 -3.25 7.92
C ARG A 67 5.10 -4.12 7.46
N GLN A 68 3.96 -3.52 7.12
CA GLN A 68 2.79 -4.24 6.63
C GLN A 68 3.12 -5.06 5.37
N MET A 69 3.83 -4.46 4.41
CA MET A 69 4.23 -5.15 3.19
C MET A 69 5.18 -6.33 3.47
N ARG A 70 6.07 -6.20 4.45
CA ARG A 70 6.96 -7.30 4.87
C ARG A 70 6.20 -8.42 5.58
N GLU A 71 5.19 -8.07 6.37
CA GLU A 71 4.42 -9.00 7.20
C GLU A 71 3.26 -9.66 6.42
N ASP A 72 2.92 -9.17 5.24
CA ASP A 72 2.03 -9.84 4.30
C ASP A 72 2.71 -11.07 3.67
N ILE A 73 2.83 -12.12 4.48
CA ILE A 73 3.34 -13.43 4.08
C ILE A 73 2.49 -14.00 2.94
N SER A 74 1.19 -13.70 2.87
CA SER A 74 0.31 -14.21 1.81
C SER A 74 0.74 -13.75 0.41
N ALA A 75 1.34 -12.55 0.30
CA ALA A 75 1.93 -12.04 -0.94
C ALA A 75 3.17 -12.82 -1.40
N ILE A 76 3.87 -13.51 -0.48
CA ILE A 76 5.05 -14.33 -0.78
C ILE A 76 4.65 -15.69 -1.35
N TRP A 77 3.59 -16.30 -0.83
CA TRP A 77 3.14 -17.62 -1.28
C TRP A 77 2.64 -17.60 -2.73
N GLY A 78 2.02 -16.51 -3.18
CA GLY A 78 1.60 -16.32 -4.57
C GLY A 78 2.76 -16.13 -5.58
N LEU A 79 3.99 -15.97 -5.11
CA LEU A 79 5.20 -15.80 -5.94
C LEU A 79 6.08 -17.07 -5.99
N LEU A 80 5.74 -18.10 -5.21
CA LEU A 80 6.47 -19.37 -5.20
C LEU A 80 6.01 -20.27 -6.36
N PRO A 81 6.93 -20.83 -7.17
CA PRO A 81 6.58 -21.83 -8.18
C PRO A 81 5.90 -23.03 -7.52
N GLY A 82 4.67 -23.34 -7.91
CA GLY A 82 3.93 -24.52 -7.43
C GLY A 82 2.81 -24.26 -6.41
N ALA A 83 2.58 -23.02 -5.97
CA ALA A 83 1.49 -22.70 -5.03
C ALA A 83 0.07 -23.02 -5.56
N ALA A 84 -0.10 -23.15 -6.88
CA ALA A 84 -1.35 -23.55 -7.52
C ALA A 84 -1.54 -25.08 -7.70
N LEU A 85 -0.53 -25.91 -7.41
CA LEU A 85 -0.55 -27.34 -7.75
C LEU A 85 -1.05 -28.26 -6.63
N GLY A 86 -1.36 -27.73 -5.45
CA GLY A 86 -1.84 -28.54 -4.31
C GLY A 86 -3.35 -28.84 -4.30
N GLY A 87 -4.12 -28.34 -5.28
CA GLY A 87 -5.59 -28.44 -5.33
C GLY A 87 -6.14 -29.40 -6.39
N GLY A 88 -5.31 -30.27 -6.97
CA GLY A 88 -5.75 -31.34 -7.86
C GLY A 88 -6.27 -32.54 -7.04
N MET A 89 -7.58 -32.74 -7.08
CA MET A 89 -8.32 -33.83 -6.43
C MET A 89 -7.89 -35.23 -6.90
N HIS A 90 -8.08 -36.21 -5.98
CA HIS A 90 -8.08 -37.68 -6.09
C HIS A 90 -6.80 -38.42 -5.71
#